data_AF-A0A8J9X315-F1
#
_entry.id   AF-A0A8J9X315-F1
#
_cell.length_a   1.000
_cell.length_b   1.000
_cell.length_c   1.000
_cell.angle_alpha   90.00
_cell.angle_beta   90.00
_cell.angle_gamma   90.00
#
_symmetry.space_group_name_H-M   'P 1'
#
loop_
_entity.id
_entity.type
_entity.pdbx_description
1 polymer ?
#
loop_
_entity_poly.entity_id
_entity_poly.type
_entity_poly.pdbx_seq_one_letter_code
_entity_poly.pdbx_strand_id
1 'polypeptide(L)'
;MVSPVLLPSGTCTLYRGALALNDMGVSLLERGAYRAALDTLKDAIFVMKRVFPSSHHLHPGSYDIDAKLSRAYSKLASSKLEKPCSFNVEIVPHNVEFEALRSVLLRTSTPCNRQVNFVIKIEVFDAEDQCVDVHSAILLHNFAVAHLSMSSLANSSSFVQRIRDGAFQLSSFARQTLGHLMQVDGPDTLEYLLQCNPCLILVTAAVLHCQIQILEESGGEQWRAVKSYQNLVLLSEIAQNFDKPQLCNSRNAAAA
;
A
#
# COMPACT_ATOMS: atom_id res chain seq x y z
N MET A 1 -16.51 18.20 -2.83
CA MET A 1 -15.28 18.55 -2.08
C MET A 1 -15.46 18.04 -0.65
N VAL A 2 -14.72 17.01 -0.27
CA VAL A 2 -14.68 16.54 1.12
C VAL A 2 -13.66 17.41 1.83
N SER A 3 -14.07 18.17 2.85
CA SER A 3 -13.17 19.00 3.63
C SER A 3 -12.08 18.13 4.29
N PRO A 4 -10.81 18.57 4.30
CA PRO A 4 -9.75 17.83 4.98
C PRO A 4 -10.08 17.71 6.48
N VAL A 5 -10.04 16.49 7.00
CA VAL A 5 -10.25 16.24 8.42
C VAL A 5 -8.99 16.72 9.16
N LEU A 6 -9.07 17.92 9.76
CA LEU A 6 -8.01 18.43 10.64
C LEU A 6 -7.88 17.52 11.86
N LEU A 7 -6.77 16.76 11.91
CA LEU A 7 -6.47 15.88 13.03
C LEU A 7 -6.01 16.70 14.25
N PRO A 8 -6.55 16.44 15.46
CA PRO A 8 -6.00 17.01 16.69
C PRO A 8 -4.48 16.73 16.85
N SER A 9 -3.76 17.57 17.61
CA SER A 9 -2.29 17.50 17.72
C SER A 9 -1.74 16.13 18.20
N GLY A 10 -2.46 15.46 19.12
CA GLY A 10 -2.11 14.10 19.57
C GLY A 10 -2.36 13.01 18.52
N THR A 11 -3.42 13.15 17.72
CA THR A 11 -3.75 12.26 16.60
C THR A 11 -2.79 12.45 15.43
N CYS A 12 -2.25 13.66 15.23
CA CYS A 12 -1.19 13.94 14.25
C CYS A 12 0.10 13.17 14.57
N THR A 13 0.49 13.08 15.84
CA THR A 13 1.70 12.34 16.25
C THR A 13 1.54 10.84 16.04
N LEU A 14 0.39 10.26 16.42
CA LEU A 14 0.11 8.84 16.18
C LEU A 14 0.03 8.53 14.69
N TYR A 15 -0.59 9.40 13.90
CA TYR A 15 -0.67 9.26 12.46
C TYR A 15 0.71 9.24 11.82
N ARG A 16 1.55 10.26 12.07
CA ARG A 16 2.93 10.30 11.58
C ARG A 16 3.75 9.10 12.04
N GLY A 17 3.57 8.67 13.30
CA GLY A 17 4.22 7.47 13.82
C GLY A 17 3.81 6.20 13.09
N ALA A 18 2.52 6.06 12.71
CA ALA A 18 2.06 4.92 11.91
C ALA A 18 2.69 4.92 10.50
N LEU A 19 2.79 6.08 9.85
CA LEU A 19 3.44 6.22 8.55
C LEU A 19 4.95 5.93 8.65
N ALA A 20 5.63 6.42 9.68
CA ALA A 20 7.04 6.12 9.91
C ALA A 20 7.27 4.61 10.15
N LEU A 21 6.41 3.95 10.94
CA LEU A 21 6.45 2.50 11.13
C LEU A 21 6.21 1.75 9.81
N ASN A 22 5.30 2.23 8.95
CA ASN A 22 5.12 1.68 7.61
C ASN A 22 6.43 1.70 6.82
N ASP A 23 7.10 2.84 6.76
CA ASP A 23 8.31 3.02 5.95
C ASP A 23 9.51 2.23 6.49
N MET A 24 9.60 2.09 7.82
CA MET A 24 10.56 1.17 8.45
C MET A 24 10.25 -0.30 8.09
N GLY A 25 8.97 -0.68 8.09
CA GLY A 25 8.51 -1.99 7.63
C GLY A 25 8.85 -2.27 6.17
N VAL A 26 8.62 -1.30 5.28
CA VAL A 26 9.01 -1.37 3.87
C VAL A 26 10.52 -1.55 3.71
N SER A 27 11.31 -0.79 4.46
CA SER A 27 12.78 -0.92 4.44
C SER A 27 13.27 -2.28 4.95
N LEU A 28 12.52 -2.93 5.85
CA LEU A 28 12.79 -4.32 6.26
C LEU A 28 12.41 -5.34 5.17
N LEU A 29 11.33 -5.11 4.42
CA LEU A 29 10.94 -5.95 3.28
C LEU A 29 11.99 -5.91 2.17
N GLU A 30 12.47 -4.71 1.82
CA GLU A 30 13.56 -4.52 0.83
C GLU A 30 14.82 -5.31 1.21
N ARG A 31 15.13 -5.37 2.51
CA ARG A 31 16.27 -6.13 3.04
C ARG A 31 16.00 -7.61 3.20
N GLY A 32 14.84 -8.14 2.81
CA GLY A 32 14.51 -9.55 3.02
C GLY A 32 14.33 -9.95 4.49
N ALA A 33 14.13 -9.00 5.41
CA ALA A 33 13.89 -9.25 6.83
C ALA A 33 12.38 -9.39 7.11
N TYR A 34 11.73 -10.39 6.50
CA TYR A 34 10.28 -10.49 6.40
C TYR A 34 9.57 -10.63 7.75
N ARG A 35 10.12 -11.40 8.69
CA ARG A 35 9.57 -11.50 10.06
C ARG A 35 9.57 -10.14 10.77
N ALA A 36 10.69 -9.44 10.71
CA ALA A 36 10.83 -8.12 11.33
C ALA A 36 9.91 -7.08 10.66
N ALA A 37 9.78 -7.15 9.33
CA ALA A 37 8.87 -6.32 8.56
C ALA A 37 7.41 -6.54 8.96
N LEU A 38 6.96 -7.81 9.02
CA LEU A 38 5.60 -8.17 9.39
C LEU A 38 5.21 -7.58 10.76
N ASP A 39 6.07 -7.75 11.76
CA ASP A 39 5.83 -7.19 13.10
C ASP A 39 5.73 -5.66 13.08
N THR A 40 6.64 -5.00 12.35
CA THR A 40 6.70 -3.53 12.28
C THR A 40 5.47 -2.96 11.55
N LEU A 41 5.04 -3.60 10.47
CA LEU A 41 3.84 -3.23 9.73
C LEU A 41 2.56 -3.51 10.54
N LYS A 42 2.54 -4.57 11.35
CA LYS A 42 1.46 -4.82 12.31
C LYS A 42 1.36 -3.70 13.35
N ASP A 43 2.50 -3.21 13.84
CA ASP A 43 2.54 -2.04 14.74
C ASP A 43 1.99 -0.79 14.04
N ALA A 44 2.33 -0.55 12.76
CA ALA A 44 1.78 0.55 11.96
C ALA A 44 0.26 0.49 11.86
N ILE A 45 -0.31 -0.68 11.49
CA ILE A 45 -1.77 -0.91 11.41
C ILE A 45 -2.44 -0.67 12.77
N PHE A 46 -1.82 -1.16 13.85
CA PHE A 46 -2.37 -1.00 15.20
C PHE A 46 -2.46 0.47 15.60
N VAL A 47 -1.43 1.27 15.29
CA VAL A 47 -1.40 2.71 15.57
C VAL A 47 -2.41 3.44 14.67
N MET A 48 -2.47 3.13 13.37
CA MET A 48 -3.41 3.76 12.43
C MET A 48 -4.88 3.56 12.85
N LYS A 49 -5.25 2.37 13.32
CA LYS A 49 -6.60 2.10 13.86
C LYS A 49 -6.99 2.98 15.04
N ARG A 50 -6.00 3.54 15.76
CA ARG A 50 -6.22 4.42 16.92
C ARG A 50 -6.32 5.89 16.53
N VAL A 51 -5.82 6.26 15.34
CA VAL A 51 -6.04 7.60 14.80
C VAL A 51 -7.53 7.82 14.50
N PHE A 52 -8.25 6.76 14.10
CA PHE A 52 -9.68 6.78 13.74
C PHE A 52 -10.48 5.74 14.53
N PRO A 53 -10.68 5.93 15.86
CA PRO A 53 -11.34 4.94 16.69
C PRO A 53 -12.84 4.86 16.37
N SER A 54 -13.28 3.75 15.77
CA SER A 54 -14.66 3.59 15.32
C SER A 54 -15.67 3.25 16.44
N SER A 55 -15.26 3.10 17.70
CA SER A 55 -16.18 2.84 18.85
C SER A 55 -15.50 3.01 20.22
N HIS A 56 -16.30 3.37 21.22
CA HIS A 56 -16.02 3.82 22.61
C HIS A 56 -15.18 2.91 23.55
N HIS A 57 -14.35 2.00 23.05
CA HIS A 57 -13.54 1.10 23.88
C HIS A 57 -12.04 1.21 23.58
N LEU A 58 -11.50 2.40 23.80
CA LEU A 58 -10.05 2.59 23.89
C LEU A 58 -9.64 2.38 25.35
N HIS A 59 -9.06 1.22 25.67
CA HIS A 59 -8.41 1.03 26.97
C HIS A 59 -7.32 2.10 27.17
N PRO A 60 -7.16 2.70 28.34
CA PRO A 60 -6.08 3.64 28.62
C PRO A 60 -4.78 2.87 28.93
N GLY A 61 -4.25 2.16 27.94
CA GLY A 61 -2.88 1.63 27.98
C GLY A 61 -1.92 2.70 27.48
N SER A 62 -0.71 2.81 28.06
CA SER A 62 0.35 3.67 27.54
C SER A 62 0.65 3.28 26.08
N TYR A 63 0.24 4.13 25.13
CA TYR A 63 0.51 3.96 23.70
C TYR A 63 1.85 4.58 23.40
N ASP A 64 2.90 3.84 23.75
CA ASP A 64 4.26 4.32 23.56
C ASP A 64 4.67 4.13 22.09
N ILE A 65 4.23 5.08 21.24
CA ILE A 65 4.64 5.16 19.84
C ILE A 65 6.16 5.27 19.74
N ASP A 66 6.80 5.96 20.69
CA ASP A 66 8.25 6.11 20.74
C ASP A 66 8.94 4.76 21.00
N ALA A 67 8.41 3.93 21.91
CA ALA A 67 8.91 2.57 22.11
C ALA A 67 8.70 1.67 20.89
N LYS A 68 7.59 1.84 20.14
CA LYS A 68 7.37 1.10 18.88
C LYS A 68 8.38 1.54 17.82
N LEU A 69 8.59 2.84 17.65
CA LEU A 69 9.57 3.41 16.71
C LEU A 69 10.99 3.00 17.09
N SER A 70 11.36 3.09 18.36
CA SER A 70 12.67 2.67 18.88
C SER A 70 12.93 1.17 18.65
N ARG A 71 11.92 0.33 18.86
CA ARG A 71 12.00 -1.12 18.54
C ARG A 71 12.15 -1.36 17.05
N ALA A 72 11.38 -0.66 16.21
CA ALA A 72 11.47 -0.78 14.75
C ALA A 72 12.84 -0.33 14.22
N TYR A 73 13.38 0.76 14.75
CA TYR A 73 14.74 1.23 14.46
C TYR A 73 15.80 0.20 14.86
N SER A 74 15.67 -0.38 16.05
CA SER A 74 16.56 -1.45 16.51
C SER A 74 16.51 -2.68 15.60
N LYS A 75 15.32 -3.05 15.12
CA LYS A 75 15.15 -4.12 14.11
C LYS A 75 15.84 -3.76 12.80
N LEU A 76 15.72 -2.53 12.31
CA LEU A 76 16.43 -2.09 11.09
C LEU A 76 17.95 -2.20 11.21
N ALA A 77 18.50 -1.89 12.38
CA ALA A 77 19.94 -1.95 12.62
C ALA A 77 20.48 -3.38 12.76
N SER A 78 19.67 -4.34 13.23
CA SER A 78 20.15 -5.65 13.69
C SER A 78 19.55 -6.87 12.99
N SER A 79 18.49 -6.72 12.19
CA SER A 79 17.81 -7.85 11.55
C SER A 79 18.72 -8.52 10.54
N LYS A 80 18.78 -9.85 10.61
CA LYS A 80 19.49 -10.68 9.64
C LYS A 80 18.63 -10.85 8.40
N LEU A 81 19.27 -10.88 7.23
CA LEU A 81 18.62 -11.32 5.99
C LEU A 81 18.06 -12.72 6.19
N GLU A 82 16.78 -12.90 5.90
CA GLU A 82 16.21 -14.23 5.71
C GLU A 82 16.61 -14.68 4.30
N LYS A 83 16.81 -16.00 4.08
CA LYS A 83 17.38 -16.52 2.82
C LYS A 83 16.70 -15.87 1.60
N PRO A 84 17.46 -15.57 0.53
CA PRO A 84 16.89 -14.98 -0.68
C PRO A 84 15.85 -15.95 -1.25
N CYS A 85 14.58 -15.62 -1.05
CA CYS A 85 13.48 -16.21 -1.78
C CYS A 85 13.38 -15.51 -3.14
N SER A 86 12.77 -16.16 -4.12
CA SER A 86 12.43 -15.58 -5.44
C SER A 86 11.40 -14.43 -5.36
N PHE A 87 11.26 -13.81 -4.19
CA PHE A 87 10.28 -12.77 -3.91
C PHE A 87 10.95 -11.41 -4.10
N ASN A 88 10.67 -10.77 -5.24
CA ASN A 88 11.23 -9.47 -5.55
C ASN A 88 10.31 -8.38 -5.00
N VAL A 89 10.85 -7.54 -4.13
CA VAL A 89 10.16 -6.36 -3.60
C VAL A 89 10.78 -5.13 -4.23
N GLU A 90 9.94 -4.28 -4.84
CA GLU A 90 10.37 -3.00 -5.38
C GLU A 90 9.73 -1.86 -4.61
N ILE A 91 10.54 -0.90 -4.18
CA ILE A 91 10.04 0.28 -3.50
C ILE A 91 9.57 1.28 -4.54
N VAL A 92 8.35 1.76 -4.32
CA VAL A 92 7.82 2.92 -5.04
C VAL A 92 7.56 4.02 -4.02
N PRO A 93 8.06 5.25 -4.22
CA PRO A 93 7.72 6.37 -3.35
C PRO A 93 6.22 6.71 -3.51
N HIS A 94 5.60 7.41 -2.57
CA HIS A 94 4.18 7.81 -2.66
C HIS A 94 3.96 8.99 -3.63
N ASN A 95 4.93 9.90 -3.74
CA ASN A 95 4.90 11.12 -4.55
C ASN A 95 5.43 10.90 -5.98
N VAL A 96 5.00 9.82 -6.62
CA VAL A 96 5.57 9.35 -7.89
C VAL A 96 5.37 10.34 -9.04
N GLU A 97 6.47 10.62 -9.75
CA GLU A 97 6.40 11.21 -11.08
C GLU A 97 5.78 10.21 -12.08
N PHE A 98 4.96 10.71 -13.00
CA PHE A 98 4.18 9.90 -13.95
C PHE A 98 4.95 8.74 -14.63
N GLU A 99 6.25 8.90 -14.89
CA GLU A 99 7.10 7.85 -15.49
C GLU A 99 7.28 6.60 -14.60
N ALA A 100 7.41 6.77 -13.29
CA ALA A 100 7.52 5.62 -12.38
C ALA A 100 6.17 4.90 -12.22
N LEU A 101 5.05 5.64 -12.26
CA LEU A 101 3.71 5.05 -12.35
C LEU A 101 3.56 4.22 -13.62
N ARG A 102 3.99 4.78 -14.76
CA ARG A 102 3.99 4.09 -16.05
C ARG A 102 4.84 2.82 -16.00
N SER A 103 6.01 2.84 -15.36
CA SER A 103 6.86 1.66 -15.18
C SER A 103 6.14 0.53 -14.42
N VAL A 104 5.46 0.86 -13.32
CA VAL A 104 4.70 -0.12 -12.52
C VAL A 104 3.56 -0.72 -13.35
N LEU A 105 2.78 0.11 -14.03
CA LEU A 105 1.66 -0.34 -14.86
C LEU A 105 2.12 -1.20 -16.05
N LEU A 106 3.23 -0.86 -16.71
CA LEU A 106 3.72 -1.58 -17.89
C LEU A 106 4.42 -2.91 -17.57
N ARG A 107 4.83 -3.15 -16.33
CA ARG A 107 5.46 -4.44 -15.94
C ARG A 107 4.49 -5.62 -15.95
N THR A 108 3.21 -5.35 -16.14
CA THR A 108 2.10 -6.32 -16.18
C THR A 108 2.02 -7.09 -17.49
N SER A 109 2.59 -6.54 -18.57
CA SER A 109 2.46 -7.04 -19.94
C SER A 109 3.26 -8.32 -20.22
N THR A 110 4.15 -8.71 -19.31
CA THR A 110 5.05 -9.86 -19.49
C THR A 110 4.89 -10.88 -18.35
N PRO A 111 4.60 -12.17 -18.63
CA PRO A 111 4.40 -13.22 -17.62
C PRO A 111 5.55 -13.37 -16.62
N CYS A 112 6.79 -13.09 -17.06
CA CYS A 112 8.01 -13.18 -16.25
C CYS A 112 8.17 -12.07 -15.19
N ASN A 113 7.48 -10.93 -15.33
CA ASN A 113 7.53 -9.82 -14.36
C ASN A 113 6.45 -9.89 -13.27
N ARG A 114 5.64 -10.97 -13.25
CA ARG A 114 4.53 -11.15 -12.28
C ARG A 114 4.97 -11.50 -10.85
N GLN A 115 6.27 -11.69 -10.62
CA GLN A 115 6.83 -12.04 -9.30
C GLN A 115 7.39 -10.82 -8.54
N VAL A 116 7.17 -9.60 -9.04
CA VAL A 116 7.56 -8.36 -8.35
C VAL A 116 6.37 -7.81 -7.59
N ASN A 117 6.54 -7.58 -6.29
CA ASN A 117 5.59 -6.85 -5.47
C ASN A 117 6.09 -5.43 -5.21
N PHE A 118 5.25 -4.46 -5.53
CA PHE A 118 5.54 -3.06 -5.28
C PHE A 118 5.11 -2.70 -3.86
N VAL A 119 6.05 -2.27 -3.03
CA VAL A 119 5.78 -1.74 -1.68
C VAL A 119 5.93 -0.24 -1.70
N ILE A 120 5.10 0.47 -0.94
CA ILE A 120 4.96 1.92 -1.09
C ILE A 120 5.46 2.63 0.16
N LYS A 121 6.44 3.53 0.00
CA LYS A 121 6.93 4.42 1.08
C LYS A 121 6.17 5.74 1.08
N ILE A 122 5.79 6.21 2.26
CA ILE A 122 5.08 7.48 2.44
C ILE A 122 6.09 8.51 2.97
N GLU A 123 6.92 9.04 2.07
CA GLU A 123 8.09 9.87 2.43
C GLU A 123 7.72 11.29 2.91
N VAL A 124 6.47 11.72 2.72
CA VAL A 124 6.00 13.05 3.11
C VAL A 124 4.97 12.89 4.25
N PHE A 125 5.31 13.39 5.44
CA PHE A 125 4.49 13.25 6.66
C PHE A 125 3.75 14.54 7.07
N ASP A 126 3.97 15.64 6.33
CA ASP A 126 3.58 17.00 6.72
C ASP A 126 2.58 17.67 5.77
N ALA A 127 2.14 17.00 4.71
CA ALA A 127 1.20 17.62 3.79
C ALA A 127 -0.23 17.58 4.36
N GLU A 128 -0.77 18.76 4.66
CA GLU A 128 -2.09 18.98 5.25
C GLU A 128 -3.26 18.49 4.36
N ASP A 129 -2.99 18.19 3.08
CA ASP A 129 -3.97 17.72 2.08
C ASP A 129 -3.97 16.19 1.83
N GLN A 130 -3.33 15.39 2.70
CA GLN A 130 -3.19 13.94 2.45
C GLN A 130 -4.46 13.15 2.75
N CYS A 131 -4.85 12.29 1.81
CA CYS A 131 -6.00 11.39 1.94
C CYS A 131 -5.65 10.18 2.82
N VAL A 132 -6.17 10.20 4.05
CA VAL A 132 -6.03 9.13 5.05
C VAL A 132 -6.42 7.75 4.50
N ASP A 133 -7.44 7.69 3.65
CA ASP A 133 -7.91 6.43 3.05
C ASP A 133 -6.84 5.83 2.13
N VAL A 134 -6.13 6.65 1.35
CA VAL A 134 -5.00 6.20 0.52
C VAL A 134 -3.88 5.64 1.40
N HIS A 135 -3.54 6.33 2.49
CA HIS A 135 -2.51 5.86 3.41
C HIS A 135 -2.92 4.56 4.13
N SER A 136 -4.17 4.46 4.54
CA SER A 136 -4.72 3.24 5.15
C SER A 136 -4.64 2.07 4.16
N ALA A 137 -4.96 2.30 2.89
CA ALA A 137 -4.81 1.31 1.83
C ALA A 137 -3.34 0.92 1.60
N ILE A 138 -2.40 1.87 1.62
CA ILE A 138 -0.95 1.60 1.53
C ILE A 138 -0.48 0.72 2.68
N LEU A 139 -0.84 1.06 3.92
CA LEU A 139 -0.45 0.29 5.09
C LEU A 139 -0.99 -1.15 5.02
N LEU A 140 -2.25 -1.33 4.62
CA LEU A 140 -2.87 -2.64 4.43
C LEU A 140 -2.19 -3.44 3.31
N HIS A 141 -1.86 -2.78 2.20
CA HIS A 141 -1.16 -3.37 1.06
C HIS A 141 0.25 -3.83 1.43
N ASN A 142 1.07 -2.96 2.03
CA ASN A 142 2.41 -3.32 2.47
C ASN A 142 2.38 -4.46 3.49
N PHE A 143 1.38 -4.49 4.37
CA PHE A 143 1.18 -5.60 5.30
C PHE A 143 0.78 -6.90 4.59
N ALA A 144 -0.05 -6.83 3.54
CA ALA A 144 -0.35 -7.97 2.68
C ALA A 144 0.91 -8.53 2.00
N VAL A 145 1.78 -7.67 1.46
CA VAL A 145 3.05 -8.07 0.85
C VAL A 145 3.96 -8.74 1.89
N ALA A 146 4.01 -8.25 3.12
CA ALA A 146 4.77 -8.88 4.20
C ALA A 146 4.23 -10.28 4.55
N HIS A 147 2.91 -10.45 4.58
CA HIS A 147 2.29 -11.77 4.71
C HIS A 147 2.69 -12.69 3.56
N LEU A 148 2.59 -12.23 2.30
CA LEU A 148 2.98 -13.04 1.14
C LEU A 148 4.46 -13.44 1.21
N SER A 149 5.34 -12.51 1.58
CA SER A 149 6.77 -12.75 1.80
C SER A 149 6.99 -13.84 2.88
N MET A 150 6.26 -13.77 3.99
CA MET A 150 6.30 -14.77 5.06
C MET A 150 5.80 -16.14 4.63
N SER A 151 4.86 -16.22 3.69
CA SER A 151 4.37 -17.48 3.15
C SER A 151 5.49 -18.26 2.44
N SER A 152 6.45 -17.56 1.83
CA SER A 152 7.61 -18.17 1.17
C SER A 152 8.62 -18.80 2.14
N LEU A 153 8.57 -18.43 3.42
CA LEU A 153 9.43 -18.97 4.49
C LEU A 153 8.80 -20.16 5.23
N ALA A 154 7.53 -20.46 4.98
CA ALA A 154 6.78 -21.47 5.70
C ALA A 154 6.96 -22.86 5.06
N ASN A 155 7.20 -23.88 5.90
CA ASN A 155 7.42 -25.26 5.46
C ASN A 155 6.13 -26.09 5.36
N SER A 156 5.03 -25.62 5.95
CA SER A 156 3.76 -26.36 6.03
C SER A 156 2.77 -25.79 5.04
N SER A 157 2.28 -26.60 4.11
CA SER A 157 1.31 -26.19 3.07
C SER A 157 0.04 -25.56 3.66
N SER A 158 -0.50 -26.11 4.75
CA SER A 158 -1.69 -25.56 5.43
C SER A 158 -1.41 -24.23 6.15
N PHE A 159 -0.17 -24.00 6.58
CA PHE A 159 0.23 -22.71 7.16
C PHE A 159 0.50 -21.67 6.07
N VAL A 160 1.16 -22.06 4.98
CA VAL A 160 1.35 -21.24 3.77
C VAL A 160 0.01 -20.73 3.27
N GLN A 161 -0.97 -21.62 3.11
CA GLN A 161 -2.30 -21.24 2.63
C GLN A 161 -2.98 -20.23 3.57
N ARG A 162 -2.96 -20.47 4.89
CA ARG A 162 -3.53 -19.52 5.86
C ARG A 162 -2.87 -18.14 5.81
N ILE A 163 -1.55 -18.08 5.60
CA ILE A 163 -0.84 -16.81 5.46
C ILE A 163 -1.29 -16.09 4.19
N ARG A 164 -1.41 -16.82 3.07
CA ARG A 164 -1.87 -16.28 1.78
C ARG A 164 -3.32 -15.81 1.84
N ASP A 165 -4.20 -16.54 2.51
CA ASP A 165 -5.59 -16.11 2.74
C ASP A 165 -5.64 -14.78 3.50
N GLY A 166 -4.80 -14.63 4.54
CA GLY A 166 -4.64 -13.37 5.26
C GLY A 166 -4.12 -12.24 4.39
N ALA A 167 -3.11 -12.49 3.55
CA ALA A 167 -2.61 -11.52 2.57
C ALA A 167 -3.71 -11.08 1.59
N PHE A 168 -4.52 -12.03 1.11
CA PHE A 168 -5.62 -11.75 0.19
C PHE A 168 -6.70 -10.90 0.85
N GLN A 169 -7.03 -11.17 2.12
CA GLN A 169 -7.99 -10.35 2.88
C GLN A 169 -7.49 -8.91 3.06
N LEU A 170 -6.23 -8.74 3.47
CA LEU A 170 -5.62 -7.42 3.66
C LEU A 170 -5.60 -6.61 2.36
N SER A 171 -5.14 -7.21 1.26
CA SER A 171 -5.14 -6.56 -0.06
C SER A 171 -6.56 -6.28 -0.57
N SER A 172 -7.54 -7.12 -0.24
CA SER A 172 -8.94 -6.88 -0.58
C SER A 172 -9.52 -5.68 0.17
N PHE A 173 -9.19 -5.50 1.45
CA PHE A 173 -9.58 -4.30 2.19
C PHE A 173 -8.91 -3.04 1.61
N ALA A 174 -7.61 -3.11 1.29
CA ALA A 174 -6.93 -2.01 0.59
C ALA A 174 -7.66 -1.65 -0.73
N ARG A 175 -7.97 -2.65 -1.55
CA ARG A 175 -8.69 -2.44 -2.82
C ARG A 175 -10.09 -1.86 -2.62
N GLN A 176 -10.80 -2.26 -1.58
CA GLN A 176 -12.12 -1.71 -1.26
C GLN A 176 -12.01 -0.23 -0.88
N THR A 177 -11.07 0.13 -0.01
CA THR A 177 -10.81 1.53 0.38
C THR A 177 -10.50 2.40 -0.84
N LEU A 178 -9.60 1.95 -1.72
CA LEU A 178 -9.26 2.66 -2.96
C LEU A 178 -10.46 2.76 -3.90
N GLY A 179 -11.26 1.69 -4.00
CA GLY A 179 -12.46 1.66 -4.84
C GLY A 179 -13.49 2.72 -4.44
N HIS A 180 -13.63 3.05 -3.16
CA HIS A 180 -14.48 4.15 -2.71
C HIS A 180 -13.97 5.53 -3.15
N LEU A 181 -12.65 5.70 -3.26
CA LEU A 181 -12.03 6.94 -3.72
C LEU A 181 -12.05 7.10 -5.24
N MET A 182 -12.12 5.98 -5.97
CA MET A 182 -12.17 5.96 -7.43
C MET A 182 -13.58 6.13 -8.00
N GLN A 183 -14.62 6.17 -7.15
CA GLN A 183 -15.99 6.51 -7.55
C GLN A 183 -16.08 8.01 -7.81
N VAL A 184 -15.80 8.43 -9.05
CA VAL A 184 -16.11 9.78 -9.54
C VAL A 184 -17.25 9.67 -10.55
N ASP A 185 -18.20 10.59 -10.47
CA ASP A 185 -19.34 10.64 -11.38
C ASP A 185 -18.92 11.23 -12.73
N GLY A 186 -18.60 10.38 -13.73
CA GLY A 186 -18.36 10.85 -15.10
C GLY A 186 -17.69 9.81 -16.02
N PRO A 187 -17.81 9.96 -17.36
CA PRO A 187 -17.24 9.05 -18.35
C PRO A 187 -15.70 9.06 -18.39
N ASP A 188 -15.05 10.18 -18.02
CA ASP A 188 -13.58 10.35 -18.07
C ASP A 188 -12.90 10.21 -16.69
N THR A 189 -13.55 9.50 -15.77
CA THR A 189 -13.15 9.39 -14.36
C THR A 189 -11.72 8.93 -14.14
N LEU A 190 -11.25 7.92 -14.90
CA LEU A 190 -9.93 7.34 -14.66
C LEU A 190 -8.79 8.23 -15.18
N GLU A 191 -8.98 8.92 -16.32
CA GLU A 191 -8.02 9.88 -16.85
C GLU A 191 -7.91 11.11 -15.94
N TYR A 192 -9.05 11.60 -15.43
CA TYR A 192 -9.07 12.66 -14.43
C TYR A 192 -8.34 12.25 -13.15
N LEU A 193 -8.59 11.04 -12.63
CA LEU A 193 -7.88 10.53 -11.46
C LEU A 193 -6.37 10.35 -11.73
N LEU A 194 -5.99 9.98 -12.94
CA LEU A 194 -4.58 9.86 -13.33
C LEU A 194 -3.86 11.23 -13.30
N GLN A 195 -4.56 12.30 -13.68
CA GLN A 195 -4.05 13.67 -13.60
C GLN A 195 -4.00 14.20 -12.17
N CYS A 196 -5.09 14.04 -11.42
CA CYS A 196 -5.27 14.70 -10.13
C CYS A 196 -4.75 13.88 -8.95
N ASN A 197 -4.71 12.56 -9.07
CA ASN A 197 -4.30 11.65 -8.00
C ASN A 197 -3.57 10.40 -8.55
N PRO A 198 -2.39 10.57 -9.16
CA PRO A 198 -1.61 9.46 -9.70
C PRO A 198 -1.22 8.42 -8.63
N CYS A 199 -1.12 8.83 -7.37
CA CYS A 199 -0.87 7.92 -6.27
C CYS A 199 -2.03 6.93 -6.06
N LEU A 200 -3.29 7.37 -6.17
CA LEU A 200 -4.45 6.46 -6.05
C LEU A 200 -4.37 5.34 -7.10
N ILE A 201 -4.00 5.68 -8.34
CA ILE A 201 -3.82 4.72 -9.43
C ILE A 201 -2.64 3.79 -9.15
N LEU A 202 -1.51 4.33 -8.70
CA LEU A 202 -0.33 3.55 -8.33
C LEU A 202 -0.64 2.49 -7.28
N VAL A 203 -1.25 2.89 -6.16
CA VAL A 203 -1.56 1.99 -5.05
C VAL A 203 -2.54 0.92 -5.52
N THR A 204 -3.50 1.29 -6.36
CA THR A 204 -4.44 0.34 -6.95
C THR A 204 -3.72 -0.70 -7.82
N ALA A 205 -2.79 -0.27 -8.66
CA ALA A 205 -1.99 -1.17 -9.49
C ALA A 205 -1.14 -2.13 -8.62
N ALA A 206 -0.45 -1.60 -7.60
CA ALA A 206 0.35 -2.40 -6.68
C ALA A 206 -0.48 -3.47 -5.94
N VAL A 207 -1.69 -3.10 -5.48
CA VAL A 207 -2.63 -4.02 -4.83
C VAL A 207 -3.09 -5.12 -5.80
N LEU A 208 -3.39 -4.78 -7.06
CA LEU A 208 -3.79 -5.75 -8.08
C LEU A 208 -2.65 -6.73 -8.40
N HIS A 209 -1.41 -6.25 -8.50
CA HIS A 209 -0.23 -7.12 -8.64
C HIS A 209 -0.13 -8.15 -7.51
N CYS A 210 -0.22 -7.68 -6.27
CA CYS A 210 -0.17 -8.55 -5.09
C CYS A 210 -1.31 -9.58 -5.09
N GLN A 211 -2.54 -9.16 -5.43
CA GLN A 211 -3.68 -10.09 -5.54
C GLN A 211 -3.49 -11.17 -6.61
N ILE A 212 -3.00 -10.80 -7.80
CA ILE A 212 -2.72 -11.75 -8.87
C ILE A 212 -1.73 -12.80 -8.38
N GLN A 213 -0.62 -12.36 -7.78
CA GLN A 213 0.41 -13.29 -7.29
C GLN A 213 -0.12 -14.20 -6.17
N ILE A 214 -0.84 -13.66 -5.18
CA ILE A 214 -1.42 -14.47 -4.10
C ILE A 214 -2.33 -15.56 -4.68
N LEU A 215 -3.17 -15.22 -5.65
CA LEU A 215 -4.14 -16.13 -6.24
C LEU A 215 -3.49 -17.17 -7.15
N GLU A 216 -2.50 -16.78 -7.96
CA GLU A 216 -1.70 -17.71 -8.78
C GLU A 216 -0.93 -18.70 -7.89
N GLU A 217 -0.31 -18.24 -6.81
CA GLU A 217 0.43 -19.09 -5.88
C GLU A 217 -0.47 -20.00 -5.02
N SER A 218 -1.72 -19.63 -4.79
CA SER A 218 -2.69 -20.39 -3.99
C SER A 218 -3.43 -21.47 -4.79
N GLY A 219 -3.44 -21.41 -6.13
CA GLY A 219 -3.97 -22.45 -7.02
C GLY A 219 -5.48 -22.70 -7.00
N GLY A 220 -6.27 -22.01 -6.15
CA GLY A 220 -7.68 -22.32 -5.91
C GLY A 220 -8.73 -21.46 -6.63
N GLU A 221 -8.37 -20.26 -7.12
CA GLU A 221 -9.36 -19.26 -7.58
C GLU A 221 -8.90 -18.48 -8.82
N GLN A 222 -8.59 -19.20 -9.90
CA GLN A 222 -7.99 -18.62 -11.10
C GLN A 222 -8.85 -17.53 -11.77
N TRP A 223 -10.18 -17.61 -11.66
CA TRP A 223 -11.08 -16.57 -12.18
C TRP A 223 -10.90 -15.22 -11.47
N ARG A 224 -10.57 -15.21 -10.16
CA ARG A 224 -10.29 -13.98 -9.42
C ARG A 224 -8.97 -13.36 -9.88
N ALA A 225 -7.97 -14.20 -10.16
CA ALA A 225 -6.68 -13.73 -10.69
C ALA A 225 -6.87 -13.08 -12.07
N VAL A 226 -7.67 -13.71 -12.94
CA VAL A 226 -8.05 -13.15 -14.25
C VAL A 226 -8.78 -11.81 -14.09
N LYS A 227 -9.72 -11.70 -13.15
CA LYS A 227 -10.44 -10.44 -12.90
C LYS A 227 -9.50 -9.32 -12.42
N SER A 228 -8.60 -9.61 -11.48
CA SER A 228 -7.60 -8.63 -11.02
C SER A 228 -6.65 -8.23 -12.15
N TYR A 229 -6.27 -9.18 -13.00
CA TYR A 229 -5.46 -8.92 -14.19
C TYR A 229 -6.19 -8.02 -15.21
N GLN A 230 -7.47 -8.27 -15.49
CA GLN A 230 -8.27 -7.43 -16.39
C GLN A 230 -8.36 -5.98 -15.90
N ASN A 231 -8.58 -5.77 -14.60
CA ASN A 231 -8.59 -4.42 -14.01
C ASN A 231 -7.23 -3.73 -14.17
N LEU A 232 -6.14 -4.49 -14.05
CA LEU A 232 -4.79 -3.97 -14.18
C LEU A 232 -4.42 -3.62 -15.63
N VAL A 233 -4.90 -4.41 -16.59
CA VAL A 233 -4.80 -4.11 -18.03
C VAL A 233 -5.54 -2.82 -18.35
N LEU A 234 -6.76 -2.63 -17.85
CA LEU A 234 -7.53 -1.39 -18.04
C LEU A 234 -6.76 -0.16 -17.54
N LEU A 235 -6.15 -0.23 -16.35
CA LEU A 235 -5.32 0.86 -15.82
C LEU A 235 -4.09 1.12 -16.71
N SER A 236 -3.51 0.06 -17.27
CA SER A 236 -2.31 0.15 -18.11
C SER A 236 -2.59 0.73 -19.49
N GLU A 237 -3.70 0.35 -20.13
CA GLU A 237 -4.16 0.91 -21.41
C GLU A 237 -4.39 2.42 -21.29
N ILE A 238 -5.03 2.85 -20.22
CA ILE A 238 -5.29 4.27 -19.99
C ILE A 238 -3.98 5.03 -19.77
N ALA A 239 -3.05 4.51 -18.97
CA ALA A 239 -1.75 5.16 -18.79
C ALA A 239 -0.86 5.17 -20.06
N GLN A 240 -1.05 4.23 -20.99
CA GLN A 240 -0.35 4.22 -22.27
C GLN A 240 -0.87 5.30 -23.23
N ASN A 241 -2.18 5.51 -23.25
CA ASN A 241 -2.86 6.50 -24.09
C ASN A 241 -2.76 7.92 -23.52
N PHE A 242 -2.30 8.05 -22.28
CA PHE A 242 -2.22 9.31 -21.58
C PHE A 242 -0.85 9.99 -21.83
N ASP A 243 -0.84 11.02 -22.68
CA ASP A 243 0.33 11.87 -22.87
C ASP A 243 0.60 12.72 -21.62
N LYS A 244 1.89 12.90 -21.30
CA LYS A 244 2.44 13.51 -20.07
C LYS A 244 1.50 14.59 -19.47
N PRO A 245 1.00 14.45 -18.23
CA PRO A 245 0.03 15.38 -17.68
C PRO A 245 0.57 16.81 -17.63
N GLN A 246 -0.18 17.77 -18.20
CA GLN A 246 -0.16 19.12 -17.66
C GLN A 246 -0.83 19.03 -16.29
N LEU A 247 -0.01 18.96 -15.23
CA LEU A 247 -0.48 18.93 -13.85
C LEU A 247 -1.60 19.97 -13.68
N CYS A 248 -2.78 19.55 -13.22
CA CYS A 248 -3.84 20.48 -12.87
C CYS A 248 -3.29 21.41 -11.77
N ASN A 249 -2.89 22.62 -12.15
CA ASN A 249 -2.50 23.66 -11.21
C ASN A 249 -3.76 24.04 -10.40
N SER A 250 -3.97 23.40 -9.26
CA SER A 250 -5.00 23.77 -8.28
C SER A 250 -4.66 25.07 -7.54
N ARG A 251 -4.02 26.04 -8.20
CA ARG A 251 -3.65 27.33 -7.59
C ARG A 251 -4.40 28.56 -8.07
N ASN A 252 -5.28 28.49 -9.08
CA ASN A 252 -5.94 29.70 -9.62
C ASN A 252 -7.48 29.68 -9.66
N ALA A 253 -8.16 28.84 -8.87
CA ALA A 253 -9.64 28.85 -8.80
C ALA A 253 -10.20 29.38 -7.46
N ALA A 254 -9.45 30.27 -6.80
CA ALA A 254 -9.92 31.03 -5.64
C ALA A 254 -9.43 32.48 -5.73
N ALA A 255 -9.63 33.12 -6.89
CA ALA A 255 -9.55 34.58 -7.06
C ALA A 255 -10.16 34.94 -8.43
N ALA A 256 -11.49 34.92 -8.53
CA ALA A 256 -12.26 35.64 -9.54
C ALA A 256 -13.65 35.94 -8.98
#